data_AF-A0A8H4JLT0-F1
#
_entry.id   AF-A0A8H4JLT0-F1
#
_cell.length_a   1.000
_cell.length_b   1.000
_cell.length_c   1.000
_cell.angle_alpha   90.00
_cell.angle_beta   90.00
_cell.angle_gamma   90.00
#
_symmetry.space_group_name_H-M   'P 1'
#
loop_
_entity.id
_entity.type
_entity.pdbx_description
1 polymer ?
#
loop_
_entity_poly.entity_id
_entity_poly.type
_entity_poly.pdbx_seq_one_letter_code
_entity_poly.pdbx_strand_id
1 'polypeptide(L)'
;MPDDIKGNHNFRPIYLDITRPSDASIFWALGFPDAADGWTQESLASNLGSEFGVSLPGFLRRLGPWYAMWLYEHCPNLWELICEHCRPGGSVFVLAEKILGGWSSLSEAERTKYLVRSPLNVKEADGCTCQCSPEGCTPFSWGLLYLGDGYPSRTDVLRAFVGNYGETLTLYQHTTALRQATFEELDMVHICFDKPVGPRDESQLLEDDFYESMDDVEKAIFLDNLVDEFRHFILDGTNNNKEDAERDSQQEAKIDLQRTLIFWDDILPSRMQEFDQELMTTWNPDHELLEDLGVTLWLEEEEDEEESEWESVVTEDSEENRRSAFKELMEKLEMIE
;
A
#
# COMPACT_ATOMS: atom_id res chain seq x y z
N MET A 1 -26.97 35.66 -43.81
CA MET A 1 -26.09 35.17 -42.74
C MET A 1 -26.89 35.25 -41.47
N PRO A 2 -27.24 34.13 -40.83
CA PRO A 2 -27.87 34.17 -39.52
C PRO A 2 -26.81 34.32 -38.44
N ASP A 3 -27.19 35.09 -37.43
CA ASP A 3 -26.38 35.62 -36.35
C ASP A 3 -25.72 34.55 -35.47
N ASP A 4 -24.52 34.90 -35.01
CA ASP A 4 -23.69 34.17 -34.06
C ASP A 4 -24.45 33.90 -32.74
N ILE A 5 -24.83 32.64 -32.53
CA ILE A 5 -25.10 32.12 -31.18
C ILE A 5 -23.72 31.95 -30.51
N LYS A 6 -23.22 33.02 -29.87
CA LYS A 6 -22.18 32.90 -28.83
C LYS A 6 -22.81 32.33 -27.56
N GLY A 7 -23.25 31.08 -27.63
CA GLY A 7 -23.44 30.26 -26.45
C GLY A 7 -22.07 29.79 -26.01
N ASN A 8 -21.68 30.09 -24.77
CA ASN A 8 -20.59 29.39 -24.09
C ASN A 8 -21.08 27.94 -23.88
N HIS A 9 -21.04 27.13 -24.93
CA HIS A 9 -21.37 25.72 -24.85
C HIS A 9 -20.18 25.04 -24.20
N ASN A 10 -20.23 24.92 -22.86
CA ASN A 10 -19.33 24.04 -22.12
C ASN A 10 -19.55 22.61 -22.64
N PHE A 11 -18.61 22.13 -23.44
CA PHE A 11 -18.62 20.78 -23.99
C PHE A 11 -18.07 19.81 -22.94
N ARG A 12 -18.76 18.70 -22.67
CA ARG A 12 -18.33 17.62 -21.77
C ARG A 12 -18.04 16.37 -22.61
N PRO A 13 -16.90 15.67 -22.44
CA PRO A 13 -16.63 14.47 -23.21
C PRO A 13 -17.67 13.42 -22.82
N ILE A 14 -18.37 12.85 -23.80
CA ILE A 14 -19.38 11.81 -23.56
C ILE A 14 -18.79 10.60 -22.83
N TYR A 15 -17.48 10.37 -22.98
CA TYR A 15 -16.74 9.33 -22.29
C TYR A 15 -16.67 9.52 -20.76
N LEU A 16 -16.91 10.72 -20.22
CA LEU A 16 -17.05 10.94 -18.78
C LEU A 16 -18.42 10.50 -18.24
N ASP A 17 -19.38 10.25 -19.11
CA ASP A 17 -20.74 9.83 -18.77
C ASP A 17 -20.99 8.34 -19.03
N ILE A 18 -20.06 7.69 -19.72
CA ILE A 18 -20.07 6.26 -19.99
C ILE A 18 -19.26 5.56 -18.91
N THR A 19 -19.63 4.32 -18.58
CA THR A 19 -18.89 3.48 -17.62
C THR A 19 -18.51 2.11 -18.18
N ARG A 20 -18.93 1.79 -19.41
CA ARG A 20 -18.74 0.49 -20.05
C ARG A 20 -17.96 0.61 -21.36
N PRO A 21 -16.93 -0.24 -21.57
CA PRO A 21 -16.18 -0.24 -22.83
C PRO A 21 -17.03 -0.52 -24.06
N SER A 22 -18.06 -1.39 -23.94
CA SER A 22 -18.96 -1.74 -25.04
C SER A 22 -19.68 -0.51 -25.60
N ASP A 23 -20.18 0.32 -24.68
CA ASP A 23 -20.96 1.49 -25.03
C ASP A 23 -20.04 2.56 -25.60
N ALA A 24 -18.87 2.77 -24.97
CA ALA A 24 -17.84 3.67 -25.48
C ALA A 24 -17.33 3.28 -26.87
N SER A 25 -17.22 1.98 -27.16
CA SER A 25 -16.83 1.46 -28.48
C SER A 25 -17.84 1.81 -29.58
N ILE A 26 -19.14 1.91 -29.25
CA ILE A 26 -20.17 2.36 -30.20
C ILE A 26 -19.90 3.83 -30.58
N PHE A 27 -19.70 4.71 -29.60
CA PHE A 27 -19.40 6.12 -29.87
C PHE A 27 -18.06 6.30 -30.59
N TRP A 28 -17.04 5.55 -30.18
CA TRP A 28 -15.76 5.53 -30.87
C TRP A 28 -15.90 5.12 -32.36
N ALA A 29 -16.64 4.05 -32.64
CA ALA A 29 -16.88 3.58 -34.00
C ALA A 29 -17.68 4.58 -34.86
N LEU A 30 -18.52 5.41 -34.23
CA LEU A 30 -19.26 6.49 -34.90
C LEU A 30 -18.40 7.74 -35.15
N GLY A 31 -17.12 7.71 -34.78
CA GLY A 31 -16.17 8.78 -35.06
C GLY A 31 -16.35 10.00 -34.18
N PHE A 32 -16.89 9.85 -32.96
CA PHE A 32 -16.82 10.88 -31.92
C PHE A 32 -15.35 11.04 -31.53
N PRO A 33 -14.66 12.12 -31.99
CA PRO A 33 -13.21 12.16 -31.94
C PRO A 33 -12.70 12.44 -30.53
N ASP A 34 -11.45 12.01 -30.35
CA ASP A 34 -10.62 12.16 -29.16
C ASP A 34 -10.57 13.61 -28.64
N ALA A 35 -10.16 13.77 -27.38
CA ALA A 35 -10.01 15.04 -26.68
C ALA A 35 -8.81 15.89 -27.20
N ALA A 36 -8.44 15.79 -28.47
CA ALA A 36 -7.16 16.27 -28.97
C ALA A 36 -7.06 17.78 -29.22
N ASP A 37 -8.16 18.50 -29.52
CA ASP A 37 -8.03 19.86 -30.11
C ASP A 37 -8.61 21.02 -29.29
N GLY A 38 -9.16 20.81 -28.09
CA GLY A 38 -9.86 21.89 -27.38
C GLY A 38 -9.87 21.87 -25.85
N TRP A 39 -9.26 20.86 -25.22
CA TRP A 39 -9.35 20.68 -23.78
C TRP A 39 -8.14 21.28 -23.08
N THR A 40 -8.18 22.59 -22.83
CA THR A 40 -7.19 23.22 -21.93
C THR A 40 -7.50 22.84 -20.49
N GLN A 41 -6.49 22.46 -19.71
CA GLN A 41 -6.57 22.06 -18.29
C GLN A 41 -7.49 22.94 -17.44
N GLU A 42 -7.49 24.27 -17.65
CA GLU A 42 -8.36 25.22 -16.94
C GLU A 42 -9.86 24.94 -17.13
N SER A 43 -10.28 24.56 -18.34
CA SER A 43 -11.69 24.35 -18.70
C SER A 43 -12.30 23.10 -18.07
N LEU A 44 -11.51 22.06 -17.78
CA LEU A 44 -11.96 20.89 -17.01
C LEU A 44 -11.89 21.15 -15.51
N ALA A 45 -10.78 21.73 -15.02
CA ALA A 45 -10.57 21.97 -13.60
C ALA A 45 -11.60 22.94 -13.00
N SER A 46 -12.02 23.96 -13.76
CA SER A 46 -12.96 24.99 -13.27
C SER A 46 -14.45 24.62 -13.43
N ASN A 47 -14.82 23.72 -14.37
CA ASN A 47 -16.21 23.54 -14.79
C ASN A 47 -16.84 22.19 -14.43
N LEU A 48 -16.12 21.29 -13.75
CA LEU A 48 -16.64 20.02 -13.24
C LEU A 48 -17.27 20.13 -11.83
N GLY A 49 -17.86 21.30 -11.55
CA GLY A 49 -18.82 21.49 -10.46
C GLY A 49 -20.17 20.84 -10.78
N SER A 50 -21.04 20.78 -9.76
CA SER A 50 -22.31 20.00 -9.69
C SER A 50 -23.32 20.18 -10.84
N GLU A 51 -23.10 21.13 -11.76
CA GLU A 51 -24.01 21.41 -12.88
C GLU A 51 -23.80 20.50 -14.09
N PHE A 52 -22.66 19.80 -14.21
CA PHE A 52 -22.33 18.95 -15.37
C PHE A 52 -22.23 17.44 -15.06
N GLY A 53 -22.65 17.00 -13.87
CA GLY A 53 -22.57 15.61 -13.44
C GLY A 53 -21.46 15.37 -12.40
N VAL A 54 -20.71 14.28 -12.54
CA VAL A 54 -19.74 13.85 -11.52
C VAL A 54 -18.36 14.47 -11.75
N SER A 55 -17.74 14.93 -10.66
CA SER A 55 -16.37 15.48 -10.64
C SER A 55 -15.34 14.45 -11.12
N LEU A 56 -14.16 14.88 -11.59
CA LEU A 56 -13.09 13.95 -12.02
C LEU A 56 -12.69 12.94 -10.94
N PRO A 57 -12.50 13.34 -9.66
CA PRO A 57 -12.28 12.36 -8.59
C PRO A 57 -13.44 11.38 -8.43
N GLY A 58 -14.69 11.87 -8.52
CA GLY A 58 -15.87 11.02 -8.46
C GLY A 58 -16.06 10.10 -9.68
N PHE A 59 -15.57 10.51 -10.85
CA PHE A 59 -15.53 9.68 -12.05
C PHE A 59 -14.52 8.56 -11.88
N LEU A 60 -13.27 8.89 -11.52
CA LEU A 60 -12.21 7.91 -11.27
C LEU A 60 -12.59 6.91 -10.18
N ARG A 61 -13.27 7.33 -9.11
CA ARG A 61 -13.76 6.42 -8.07
C ARG A 61 -14.80 5.42 -8.57
N ARG A 62 -15.61 5.79 -9.57
CA ARG A 62 -16.65 4.92 -10.15
C ARG A 62 -16.17 4.13 -11.37
N LEU A 63 -14.98 4.46 -11.86
CA LEU A 63 -14.44 3.91 -13.08
C LEU A 63 -14.02 2.46 -12.85
N GLY A 64 -14.65 1.54 -13.59
CA GLY A 64 -14.29 0.13 -13.57
C GLY A 64 -12.96 -0.12 -14.32
N PRO A 65 -12.22 -1.19 -13.99
CA PRO A 65 -10.90 -1.45 -14.56
C PRO A 65 -10.91 -1.63 -16.08
N TRP A 66 -11.94 -2.30 -16.62
CA TRP A 66 -12.11 -2.50 -18.06
C TRP A 66 -12.25 -1.19 -18.81
N TYR A 67 -12.98 -0.23 -18.21
CA TYR A 67 -13.21 1.04 -18.86
C TYR A 67 -11.99 1.96 -18.74
N ALA A 68 -11.24 1.88 -17.63
CA ALA A 68 -9.93 2.53 -17.50
C ALA A 68 -8.95 2.05 -18.58
N MET A 69 -8.82 0.73 -18.79
CA MET A 69 -8.01 0.19 -19.88
C MET A 69 -8.48 0.67 -21.26
N TRP A 70 -9.79 0.65 -21.50
CA TRP A 70 -10.34 1.11 -22.77
C TRP A 70 -10.02 2.59 -23.02
N LEU A 71 -10.14 3.45 -21.99
CA LEU A 71 -9.78 4.87 -22.09
C LEU A 71 -8.28 5.05 -22.35
N TYR A 72 -7.44 4.28 -21.66
CA TYR A 72 -6.00 4.31 -21.89
C TYR A 72 -5.61 3.90 -23.33
N GLU A 73 -6.25 2.88 -23.88
CA GLU A 73 -5.95 2.35 -25.23
C GLU A 73 -6.55 3.20 -26.36
N HIS A 74 -7.74 3.74 -26.17
CA HIS A 74 -8.51 4.40 -27.23
C HIS A 74 -8.60 5.92 -27.09
N CYS A 75 -8.53 6.47 -25.88
CA CYS A 75 -8.61 7.91 -25.62
C CYS A 75 -7.43 8.37 -24.74
N PRO A 76 -6.17 8.15 -25.14
CA PRO A 76 -4.99 8.36 -24.28
C PRO A 76 -4.87 9.82 -23.81
N ASN A 77 -5.19 10.80 -24.66
CA ASN A 77 -5.16 12.23 -24.28
C ASN A 77 -6.18 12.55 -23.17
N LEU A 78 -7.41 12.03 -23.29
CA LEU A 78 -8.43 12.18 -22.27
C LEU A 78 -8.01 11.47 -20.98
N TRP A 79 -7.42 10.27 -21.09
CA TRP A 79 -6.94 9.51 -19.94
C TRP A 79 -5.83 10.26 -19.19
N GLU A 80 -4.82 10.76 -19.90
CA GLU A 80 -3.74 11.57 -19.32
C GLU A 80 -4.30 12.78 -18.57
N LEU A 81 -5.17 13.55 -19.21
CA LEU A 81 -5.80 14.74 -18.64
C LEU A 81 -6.61 14.43 -17.36
N ILE A 82 -7.36 13.32 -17.34
CA ILE A 82 -8.09 12.86 -16.16
C ILE A 82 -7.10 12.49 -15.04
N CYS A 83 -5.97 11.87 -15.38
CA CYS A 83 -5.00 11.35 -14.41
C CYS A 83 -4.06 12.41 -13.83
N GLU A 84 -3.77 13.49 -14.57
CA GLU A 84 -2.96 14.63 -14.09
C GLU A 84 -3.47 15.20 -12.76
N HIS A 85 -4.77 15.06 -12.50
CA HIS A 85 -5.43 15.57 -11.31
C HIS A 85 -5.35 14.62 -10.10
N CYS A 86 -4.78 13.43 -10.28
CA CYS A 86 -4.69 12.40 -9.25
C CYS A 86 -3.27 12.10 -8.78
N ARG A 87 -2.26 12.16 -9.66
CA ARG A 87 -0.87 11.96 -9.22
C ARG A 87 0.15 12.57 -10.21
N PRO A 88 1.27 13.13 -9.70
CA PRO A 88 2.42 13.50 -10.53
C PRO A 88 3.15 12.32 -11.21
N GLY A 89 2.83 11.07 -10.84
CA GLY A 89 3.53 9.85 -11.28
C GLY A 89 3.14 9.35 -12.68
N GLY A 90 2.14 9.96 -13.33
CA GLY A 90 1.75 9.62 -14.69
C GLY A 90 0.55 8.65 -14.80
N SER A 91 -0.07 8.66 -15.97
CA SER A 91 -1.36 8.03 -16.25
C SER A 91 -1.37 6.50 -16.10
N VAL A 92 -0.21 5.87 -16.23
CA VAL A 92 -0.03 4.42 -16.04
C VAL A 92 -0.17 3.99 -14.57
N PHE A 93 0.22 4.83 -13.60
CA PHE A 93 0.10 4.50 -12.18
C PHE A 93 -1.36 4.51 -11.73
N VAL A 94 -2.14 5.50 -12.19
CA VAL A 94 -3.59 5.56 -11.97
C VAL A 94 -4.26 4.33 -12.60
N LEU A 95 -3.79 3.89 -13.76
CA LEU A 95 -4.33 2.70 -14.41
C LEU A 95 -4.04 1.44 -13.58
N ALA A 96 -2.84 1.33 -13.04
CA ALA A 96 -2.46 0.20 -12.19
C ALA A 96 -3.28 0.14 -10.90
N GLU A 97 -3.50 1.29 -10.26
CA GLU A 97 -4.42 1.43 -9.12
C GLU A 97 -5.82 0.93 -9.49
N LYS A 98 -6.37 1.32 -10.64
CA LYS A 98 -7.70 0.84 -11.05
C LYS A 98 -7.74 -0.66 -11.29
N ILE A 99 -6.70 -1.23 -11.92
CA ILE A 99 -6.65 -2.66 -12.21
C ILE A 99 -6.57 -3.50 -10.93
N LEU A 100 -5.66 -3.15 -10.01
CA LEU A 100 -5.42 -3.93 -8.80
C LEU A 100 -6.36 -3.56 -7.64
N GLY A 101 -6.83 -2.32 -7.54
CA GLY A 101 -7.85 -1.91 -6.57
C GLY A 101 -9.24 -2.47 -6.89
N GLY A 102 -9.56 -2.67 -8.18
CA GLY A 102 -10.82 -3.30 -8.62
C GLY A 102 -10.82 -4.83 -8.55
N TRP A 103 -9.75 -5.44 -8.02
CA TRP A 103 -9.47 -6.86 -8.15
C TRP A 103 -10.58 -7.80 -7.71
N SER A 104 -11.18 -7.54 -6.55
CA SER A 104 -12.23 -8.38 -5.97
C SER A 104 -13.50 -8.47 -6.84
N SER A 105 -13.76 -7.43 -7.66
CA SER A 105 -14.96 -7.34 -8.51
C SER A 105 -14.89 -8.09 -9.84
N LEU A 106 -13.73 -8.67 -10.16
CA LEU A 106 -13.45 -9.31 -11.45
C LEU A 106 -13.57 -10.83 -11.39
N SER A 107 -13.98 -11.46 -12.49
CA SER A 107 -13.87 -12.92 -12.66
C SER A 107 -12.42 -13.36 -12.87
N GLU A 108 -12.14 -14.65 -12.65
CA GLU A 108 -10.79 -15.21 -12.81
C GLU A 108 -10.20 -14.97 -14.20
N ALA A 109 -10.99 -15.23 -15.25
CA ALA A 109 -10.56 -15.02 -16.64
C ALA A 109 -10.26 -13.55 -16.94
N GLU A 110 -11.00 -12.63 -16.33
CA GLU A 110 -10.75 -11.19 -16.47
C GLU A 110 -9.45 -10.80 -15.77
N ARG A 111 -9.24 -11.25 -14.52
CA ARG A 111 -8.01 -11.02 -13.75
C ARG A 111 -6.76 -11.51 -14.47
N THR A 112 -6.79 -12.73 -15.01
CA THR A 112 -5.68 -13.26 -15.83
C THR A 112 -5.43 -12.39 -17.06
N LYS A 113 -6.49 -11.92 -17.73
CA LYS A 113 -6.35 -11.04 -18.90
C LYS A 113 -5.75 -9.68 -18.54
N TYR A 114 -6.02 -9.14 -17.35
CA TYR A 114 -5.38 -7.89 -16.88
C TYR A 114 -3.88 -8.06 -16.65
N LEU A 115 -3.49 -9.13 -15.97
CA LEU A 115 -2.07 -9.41 -15.68
C LEU A 115 -1.24 -9.65 -16.94
N VAL A 116 -1.87 -10.16 -18.01
CA VAL A 116 -1.21 -10.44 -19.29
C VAL A 116 -1.17 -9.23 -20.23
N ARG A 117 -2.09 -8.25 -20.14
CA ARG A 117 -2.29 -7.20 -21.16
C ARG A 117 -1.64 -5.81 -20.92
N SER A 118 -0.47 -5.73 -20.31
CA SER A 118 -0.32 -5.27 -18.93
C SER A 118 0.47 -3.96 -18.88
N PRO A 119 -0.19 -2.79 -18.71
CA PRO A 119 0.49 -1.57 -18.25
C PRO A 119 1.22 -1.80 -16.91
N LEU A 120 0.89 -2.87 -16.17
CA LEU A 120 1.60 -3.30 -14.96
C LEU A 120 2.99 -3.90 -15.24
N ASN A 121 3.28 -4.29 -16.48
CA ASN A 121 4.61 -4.77 -16.87
C ASN A 121 5.57 -3.62 -17.22
N VAL A 122 5.11 -2.36 -17.16
CA VAL A 122 5.97 -1.19 -17.29
C VAL A 122 6.92 -1.16 -16.09
N LYS A 123 8.22 -1.16 -16.38
CA LYS A 123 9.29 -1.16 -15.38
C LYS A 123 9.76 0.24 -15.00
N GLU A 124 9.15 1.28 -15.55
CA GLU A 124 9.48 2.66 -15.19
C GLU A 124 9.08 2.88 -13.74
N ALA A 125 10.08 3.11 -12.91
CA ALA A 125 9.92 3.48 -11.51
C ALA A 125 9.73 4.99 -11.40
N ASP A 126 8.94 5.42 -10.42
CA ASP A 126 8.89 6.82 -10.02
C ASP A 126 10.14 7.22 -9.21
N GLY A 127 10.22 8.48 -8.76
CA GLY A 127 11.31 8.97 -7.92
C GLY A 127 11.14 8.64 -6.43
N CYS A 128 10.40 7.60 -6.07
CA CYS A 128 10.20 7.20 -4.68
C CYS A 128 11.48 6.60 -4.08
N THR A 129 11.68 6.82 -2.78
CA THR A 129 12.80 6.28 -1.99
C THR A 129 12.30 5.49 -0.77
N CYS A 130 11.04 5.08 -0.76
CA CYS A 130 10.45 4.31 0.33
C CYS A 130 11.04 2.90 0.37
N GLN A 131 11.24 2.34 1.58
CA GLN A 131 11.71 0.97 1.73
C GLN A 131 10.75 -0.08 1.16
N CYS A 132 9.49 0.27 0.90
CA CYS A 132 8.56 -0.62 0.17
C CYS A 132 9.00 -0.85 -1.28
N SER A 133 9.80 0.05 -1.86
CA SER A 133 10.37 -0.04 -3.20
C SER A 133 11.64 0.84 -3.32
N PRO A 134 12.82 0.33 -2.95
CA PRO A 134 14.04 1.13 -2.83
C PRO A 134 14.56 1.66 -4.18
N GLU A 135 14.22 0.98 -5.28
CA GLU A 135 14.52 1.42 -6.65
C GLU A 135 13.45 2.36 -7.25
N GLY A 136 12.47 2.77 -6.45
CA GLY A 136 11.30 3.54 -6.86
C GLY A 136 10.10 2.66 -7.20
N CYS A 137 8.89 3.19 -6.98
CA CYS A 137 7.66 2.44 -7.18
C CYS A 137 7.39 2.30 -8.69
N THR A 138 7.26 1.07 -9.17
CA THR A 138 6.69 0.77 -10.48
C THR A 138 5.16 0.77 -10.42
N PRO A 139 4.46 0.86 -11.58
CA PRO A 139 3.00 0.74 -11.63
C PRO A 139 2.47 -0.52 -10.93
N PHE A 140 3.16 -1.66 -11.08
CA PHE A 140 2.79 -2.89 -10.37
C PHE A 140 2.89 -2.73 -8.85
N SER A 141 4.05 -2.29 -8.34
CA SER A 141 4.23 -2.08 -6.90
C SER A 141 3.23 -1.07 -6.32
N TRP A 142 2.94 -0.02 -7.09
CA TRP A 142 1.97 0.99 -6.73
C TRP A 142 0.55 0.42 -6.66
N GLY A 143 0.13 -0.34 -7.66
CA GLY A 143 -1.19 -0.95 -7.65
C GLY A 143 -1.35 -1.99 -6.53
N LEU A 144 -0.28 -2.66 -6.10
CA LEU A 144 -0.32 -3.53 -4.92
C LEU A 144 -0.60 -2.78 -3.60
N LEU A 145 -0.36 -1.45 -3.53
CA LEU A 145 -0.78 -0.61 -2.39
C LEU A 145 -2.30 -0.58 -2.23
N TYR A 146 -3.02 -0.70 -3.34
CA TYR A 146 -4.48 -0.64 -3.37
C TYR A 146 -5.11 -2.04 -3.44
N LEU A 147 -4.30 -3.09 -3.54
CA LEU A 147 -4.78 -4.45 -3.49
C LEU A 147 -5.19 -4.79 -2.05
N GLY A 148 -6.46 -5.08 -1.83
CA GLY A 148 -6.95 -5.44 -0.50
C GLY A 148 -7.29 -4.26 0.39
N ASP A 149 -7.43 -3.04 -0.15
CA ASP A 149 -7.96 -1.91 0.59
C ASP A 149 -9.32 -2.28 1.25
N GLY A 150 -9.40 -2.14 2.57
CA GLY A 150 -10.56 -2.55 3.39
C GLY A 150 -10.57 -4.01 3.87
N TYR A 151 -9.51 -4.78 3.68
CA TYR A 151 -9.33 -6.11 4.29
C TYR A 151 -8.48 -6.03 5.58
N PRO A 152 -8.71 -6.92 6.56
CA PRO A 152 -8.02 -6.87 7.86
C PRO A 152 -6.56 -7.32 7.82
N SER A 153 -6.15 -8.11 6.82
CA SER A 153 -4.76 -8.55 6.62
C SER A 153 -4.40 -8.42 5.16
N ARG A 154 -3.51 -7.48 4.82
CA ARG A 154 -3.03 -7.28 3.46
C ARG A 154 -2.03 -8.36 3.05
N THR A 155 -1.28 -8.91 4.00
CA THR A 155 -0.45 -10.11 3.83
C THR A 155 -1.26 -11.27 3.28
N ASP A 156 -2.42 -11.58 3.86
CA ASP A 156 -3.30 -12.65 3.40
C ASP A 156 -3.84 -12.38 1.98
N VAL A 157 -4.19 -11.14 1.69
CA VAL A 157 -4.68 -10.74 0.35
C VAL A 157 -3.57 -10.89 -0.69
N LEU A 158 -2.36 -10.43 -0.40
CA LEU A 158 -1.19 -10.57 -1.28
C LEU A 158 -0.82 -12.04 -1.47
N ARG A 159 -0.85 -12.83 -0.40
CA ARG A 159 -0.62 -14.27 -0.45
C ARG A 159 -1.66 -14.99 -1.31
N ALA A 160 -2.94 -14.63 -1.18
CA ALA A 160 -4.01 -15.17 -2.01
C ALA A 160 -3.89 -14.72 -3.48
N PHE A 161 -3.46 -13.48 -3.73
CA PHE A 161 -3.17 -12.98 -5.07
C PHE A 161 -2.05 -13.79 -5.72
N VAL A 162 -0.93 -13.99 -5.03
CA VAL A 162 0.18 -14.81 -5.51
C VAL A 162 -0.26 -16.25 -5.73
N GLY A 163 -1.04 -16.84 -4.82
CA GLY A 163 -1.54 -18.21 -4.96
C GLY A 163 -2.43 -18.44 -6.18
N ASN A 164 -3.28 -17.46 -6.51
CA ASN A 164 -4.22 -17.59 -7.63
C ASN A 164 -3.62 -17.22 -8.99
N TYR A 165 -2.59 -16.37 -9.02
CA TYR A 165 -2.10 -15.78 -10.28
C TYR A 165 -0.58 -15.85 -10.46
N GLY A 166 0.14 -16.46 -9.52
CA GLY A 166 1.59 -16.47 -9.53
C GLY A 166 2.21 -17.18 -10.72
N GLU A 167 1.49 -18.07 -11.42
CA GLU A 167 1.96 -18.64 -12.70
C GLU A 167 2.10 -17.58 -13.81
N THR A 168 1.38 -16.46 -13.70
CA THR A 168 1.47 -15.34 -14.66
C THR A 168 2.42 -14.22 -14.21
N LEU A 169 2.94 -14.29 -12.98
CA LEU A 169 3.82 -13.26 -12.43
C LEU A 169 5.27 -13.57 -12.77
N THR A 170 6.02 -12.51 -13.07
CA THR A 170 7.48 -12.56 -13.19
C THR A 170 8.12 -12.68 -11.80
N LEU A 171 9.39 -13.14 -11.74
CA LEU A 171 10.16 -13.15 -10.49
C LEU A 171 10.17 -11.77 -9.81
N TYR A 172 10.30 -10.69 -10.57
CA TYR A 172 10.22 -9.32 -10.04
C TYR A 172 8.88 -9.04 -9.34
N GLN A 173 7.77 -9.47 -9.94
CA GLN A 173 6.44 -9.27 -9.37
C GLN A 173 6.21 -10.11 -8.13
N HIS A 174 6.69 -11.35 -8.11
CA HIS A 174 6.70 -12.20 -6.91
C HIS A 174 7.50 -11.55 -5.77
N THR A 175 8.73 -11.09 -6.07
CA THR A 175 9.57 -10.39 -5.11
C THR A 175 8.93 -9.11 -4.60
N THR A 176 8.29 -8.34 -5.48
CA THR A 176 7.59 -7.11 -5.10
C THR A 176 6.40 -7.40 -4.18
N ALA A 177 5.61 -8.44 -4.47
CA ALA A 177 4.49 -8.84 -3.62
C ALA A 177 4.95 -9.29 -2.23
N LEU A 178 6.01 -10.10 -2.15
CA LEU A 178 6.61 -10.52 -0.89
C LEU A 178 7.10 -9.30 -0.09
N ARG A 179 7.88 -8.42 -0.73
CA ARG A 179 8.41 -7.21 -0.08
C ARG A 179 7.30 -6.35 0.49
N GLN A 180 6.22 -6.14 -0.26
CA GLN A 180 5.08 -5.32 0.19
C GLN A 180 4.36 -5.96 1.39
N ALA A 181 4.18 -7.27 1.40
CA ALA A 181 3.57 -7.96 2.53
C ALA A 181 4.46 -7.89 3.78
N THR A 182 5.75 -8.22 3.64
CA THR A 182 6.69 -8.15 4.77
C THR A 182 6.87 -6.73 5.29
N PHE A 183 6.93 -5.73 4.40
CA PHE A 183 7.00 -4.32 4.79
C PHE A 183 5.84 -3.93 5.71
N GLU A 184 4.64 -4.40 5.43
CA GLU A 184 3.45 -4.14 6.25
C GLU A 184 3.44 -4.95 7.55
N GLU A 185 3.86 -6.22 7.53
CA GLU A 185 4.03 -7.03 8.75
C GLU A 185 5.05 -6.45 9.72
N LEU A 186 6.07 -5.74 9.22
CA LEU A 186 7.08 -5.05 10.03
C LEU A 186 6.59 -3.69 10.56
N ASP A 187 5.32 -3.33 10.33
CA ASP A 187 4.71 -2.05 10.67
C ASP A 187 5.49 -0.84 10.11
N MET A 188 6.14 -1.00 8.95
CA MET A 188 6.89 0.08 8.33
C MET A 188 5.94 1.10 7.66
N VAL A 189 6.29 2.39 7.73
CA VAL A 189 5.41 3.47 7.24
C VAL A 189 5.73 3.86 5.80
N HIS A 190 4.69 3.95 4.96
CA HIS A 190 4.80 4.34 3.55
C HIS A 190 5.02 5.85 3.36
N ILE A 191 6.27 6.28 3.18
CA ILE A 191 6.57 7.66 2.70
C ILE A 191 6.19 7.89 1.23
N CYS A 192 5.80 6.84 0.50
CA CYS A 192 5.36 6.90 -0.89
C CYS A 192 3.89 7.29 -1.05
N PHE A 193 3.09 7.15 0.01
CA PHE A 193 1.63 7.28 0.01
C PHE A 193 1.17 8.62 0.62
N ASP A 194 1.90 9.12 1.63
CA ASP A 194 1.54 10.31 2.42
C ASP A 194 1.91 11.67 1.79
N LYS A 195 1.97 11.77 0.46
CA LYS A 195 1.93 13.10 -0.18
C LYS A 195 0.48 13.46 -0.48
N PRO A 196 -0.21 14.26 0.36
CA PRO A 196 -1.48 14.83 -0.04
C PRO A 196 -1.26 15.63 -1.33
N VAL A 197 -1.96 15.20 -2.37
CA VAL A 197 -2.03 15.90 -3.65
C VAL A 197 -2.91 17.14 -3.44
N GLY A 198 -2.29 18.20 -2.94
CA GLY A 198 -2.83 19.54 -2.81
C GLY A 198 -1.81 20.58 -3.32
N PRO A 199 -2.24 21.80 -3.68
CA PRO A 199 -1.33 22.83 -4.15
C PRO A 199 -0.32 23.14 -3.05
N ARG A 200 0.96 22.92 -3.38
CA ARG A 200 2.16 23.12 -2.57
C ARG A 200 2.01 24.20 -1.50
N ASP A 201 2.01 23.77 -0.25
CA ASP A 201 2.51 24.57 0.87
C ASP A 201 3.83 23.93 1.31
N GLU A 202 4.93 24.31 0.64
CA GLU A 202 6.29 23.83 0.92
C GLU A 202 6.75 24.23 2.34
N SER A 203 5.98 25.02 3.08
CA SER A 203 6.26 25.48 4.44
C SER A 203 5.79 24.56 5.58
N GLN A 204 5.17 23.41 5.29
CA GLN A 204 4.75 22.44 6.32
C GLN A 204 5.57 21.15 6.32
N LEU A 205 6.63 21.06 5.52
CA LEU A 205 7.66 20.04 5.69
C LEU A 205 8.46 20.39 6.96
N LEU A 206 7.91 20.05 8.12
CA LEU A 206 8.66 20.05 9.36
C LEU A 206 9.82 19.06 9.19
N GLU A 207 11.04 19.57 9.29
CA GLU A 207 12.30 18.81 9.22
C GLU A 207 12.45 17.78 10.37
N ASP A 208 11.44 17.65 11.25
CA ASP A 208 11.46 16.81 12.45
C ASP A 208 11.03 15.35 12.22
N ASP A 209 10.38 15.00 11.10
CA ASP A 209 9.87 13.63 10.85
C ASP A 209 10.89 12.68 10.16
N PHE A 210 12.14 13.11 9.97
CA PHE A 210 13.19 12.37 9.24
C PHE A 210 14.23 11.70 10.14
N TYR A 211 13.90 11.40 11.40
CA TYR A 211 14.72 10.52 12.21
C TYR A 211 14.26 9.07 11.98
N GLU A 212 14.92 8.36 11.05
CA GLU A 212 14.88 6.90 11.01
C GLU A 212 15.34 6.38 12.37
N SER A 213 14.45 5.70 13.09
CA SER A 213 14.81 5.05 14.35
C SER A 213 15.77 3.89 14.07
N MET A 214 16.54 3.46 15.07
CA MET A 214 17.42 2.28 14.92
C MET A 214 16.60 1.03 14.55
N ASP A 215 15.37 0.94 15.04
CA ASP A 215 14.38 -0.08 14.70
C ASP A 215 14.01 -0.06 13.20
N ASP A 216 13.80 1.13 12.61
CA ASP A 216 13.51 1.26 11.18
C ASP A 216 14.67 0.79 10.30
N VAL A 217 15.92 0.99 10.75
CA VAL A 217 17.12 0.54 10.05
C VAL A 217 17.25 -0.99 10.10
N GLU A 218 17.02 -1.61 11.25
CA GLU A 218 17.05 -3.06 11.42
C GLU A 218 15.97 -3.75 10.58
N LYS A 219 14.73 -3.21 10.58
CA LYS A 219 13.63 -3.66 9.72
C LYS A 219 13.96 -3.56 8.24
N ALA A 220 14.57 -2.45 7.80
CA ALA A 220 14.97 -2.27 6.41
C ALA A 220 16.03 -3.30 5.98
N ILE A 221 17.04 -3.54 6.81
CA ILE A 221 18.09 -4.55 6.56
C ILE A 221 17.48 -5.95 6.50
N PHE A 222 16.60 -6.30 7.44
CA PHE A 222 15.90 -7.58 7.44
C PHE A 222 15.08 -7.77 6.16
N LEU A 223 14.31 -6.76 5.76
CA LEU A 223 13.49 -6.79 4.54
C LEU A 223 14.33 -7.03 3.28
N ASP A 224 15.48 -6.36 3.16
CA ASP A 224 16.41 -6.53 2.03
C ASP A 224 17.01 -7.95 2.02
N ASN A 225 17.48 -8.43 3.17
CA ASN A 225 18.02 -9.78 3.30
C ASN A 225 16.99 -10.87 2.96
N LEU A 226 15.76 -10.71 3.42
CA LEU A 226 14.67 -11.64 3.16
C LEU A 226 14.30 -11.67 1.67
N VAL A 227 14.23 -10.50 1.03
CA VAL A 227 13.99 -10.40 -0.42
C VAL A 227 15.09 -11.09 -1.22
N ASP A 228 16.34 -10.92 -0.82
CA ASP A 228 17.46 -11.59 -1.47
C ASP A 228 17.42 -13.11 -1.21
N GLU A 229 17.15 -13.56 0.01
CA GLU A 229 16.97 -14.99 0.33
C GLU A 229 15.87 -15.61 -0.55
N PHE A 230 14.73 -14.93 -0.68
CA PHE A 230 13.63 -15.37 -1.54
C PHE A 230 14.08 -15.53 -3.00
N ARG A 231 14.78 -14.53 -3.56
CA ARG A 231 15.24 -14.59 -4.95
C ARG A 231 16.18 -15.76 -5.18
N HIS A 232 17.13 -15.99 -4.28
CA HIS A 232 18.04 -17.14 -4.35
C HIS A 232 17.27 -18.45 -4.22
N PHE A 233 16.32 -18.53 -3.29
CA PHE A 233 15.48 -19.71 -3.10
C PHE A 233 14.71 -20.08 -4.38
N ILE A 234 14.10 -19.12 -5.07
CA ILE A 234 13.40 -19.41 -6.34
C ILE A 234 14.41 -19.90 -7.40
N LEU A 235 15.48 -19.14 -7.63
CA LEU A 235 16.46 -19.41 -8.69
C LEU A 235 17.22 -20.74 -8.51
N ASP A 236 17.54 -21.14 -7.28
CA ASP A 236 18.21 -22.41 -6.99
C ASP A 236 17.32 -23.61 -7.31
N GLY A 237 16.02 -23.49 -7.07
CA GLY A 237 15.07 -24.52 -7.46
C GLY A 237 14.90 -24.65 -8.96
N THR A 238 15.00 -23.55 -9.70
CA THR A 238 14.99 -23.58 -11.16
C THR A 238 16.28 -24.20 -11.70
N ASN A 239 17.44 -23.90 -11.12
CA ASN A 239 18.75 -24.38 -11.60
C ASN A 239 19.03 -25.86 -11.29
N ASN A 240 18.69 -26.35 -10.10
CA ASN A 240 18.87 -27.76 -9.71
C ASN A 240 18.00 -28.74 -10.52
N ASN A 241 17.07 -28.20 -11.30
CA ASN A 241 16.10 -28.92 -12.10
C ASN A 241 16.38 -28.83 -13.62
N LYS A 242 17.42 -28.09 -14.03
CA LYS A 242 17.79 -27.89 -15.46
C LYS A 242 18.49 -29.09 -16.11
N GLU A 243 18.65 -30.21 -15.40
CA GLU A 243 19.17 -31.44 -16.01
C GLU A 243 18.17 -32.06 -17.03
N ASP A 244 16.90 -31.62 -17.03
CA ASP A 244 15.91 -31.96 -18.05
C ASP A 244 15.76 -30.83 -19.09
N ALA A 245 16.48 -30.96 -20.21
CA ALA A 245 16.69 -29.91 -21.22
C ALA A 245 15.45 -29.49 -22.07
N GLU A 246 14.22 -29.76 -21.65
CA GLU A 246 12.99 -29.39 -22.40
C GLU A 246 11.81 -29.07 -21.47
N ARG A 247 11.98 -28.19 -20.47
CA ARG A 247 10.83 -27.70 -19.70
C ARG A 247 10.11 -26.59 -20.47
N ASP A 248 8.81 -26.78 -20.68
CA ASP A 248 7.93 -25.72 -21.16
C ASP A 248 7.89 -24.58 -20.13
N SER A 249 7.86 -23.34 -20.62
CA SER A 249 7.64 -22.11 -19.85
C SER A 249 6.49 -22.21 -18.82
N GLN A 250 5.42 -22.94 -19.16
CA GLN A 250 4.30 -23.16 -18.24
C GLN A 250 4.66 -24.07 -17.06
N GLN A 251 5.54 -25.04 -17.28
CA GLN A 251 6.00 -25.94 -16.23
C GLN A 251 6.98 -25.23 -15.29
N GLU A 252 7.83 -24.35 -15.82
CA GLU A 252 8.72 -23.50 -15.02
C GLU A 252 7.91 -22.56 -14.13
N ALA A 253 6.90 -21.87 -14.68
CA ALA A 253 6.03 -20.97 -13.92
C ALA A 253 5.29 -21.68 -12.76
N LYS A 254 4.89 -22.94 -12.96
CA LYS A 254 4.29 -23.77 -11.90
C LYS A 254 5.26 -24.11 -10.78
N ILE A 255 6.50 -24.45 -11.14
CA ILE A 255 7.54 -24.74 -10.15
C ILE A 255 7.86 -23.47 -9.35
N ASP A 256 8.02 -22.35 -10.03
CA ASP A 256 8.30 -21.06 -9.39
C ASP A 256 7.15 -20.65 -8.45
N LEU A 257 5.89 -20.85 -8.87
CA LEU A 257 4.74 -20.66 -8.00
C LEU A 257 4.82 -21.58 -6.77
N GLN A 258 4.98 -22.90 -6.96
CA GLN A 258 5.04 -23.85 -5.83
C GLN A 258 6.12 -23.46 -4.82
N ARG A 259 7.32 -23.09 -5.29
CA ARG A 259 8.39 -22.62 -4.43
C ARG A 259 8.04 -21.32 -3.75
N THR A 260 7.41 -20.39 -4.46
CA THR A 260 6.92 -19.15 -3.87
C THR A 260 5.98 -19.46 -2.71
N LEU A 261 4.98 -20.32 -2.90
CA LEU A 261 4.05 -20.68 -1.83
C LEU A 261 4.74 -21.34 -0.63
N ILE A 262 5.72 -22.24 -0.86
CA ILE A 262 6.53 -22.81 0.22
C ILE A 262 7.26 -21.72 1.00
N PHE A 263 7.84 -20.74 0.31
CA PHE A 263 8.52 -19.65 0.99
C PHE A 263 7.56 -18.83 1.84
N TRP A 264 6.38 -18.49 1.31
CA TRP A 264 5.38 -17.73 2.03
C TRP A 264 4.79 -18.48 3.23
N ASP A 265 4.54 -19.78 3.10
CA ASP A 265 3.79 -20.55 4.10
C ASP A 265 4.72 -21.13 5.19
N ASP A 266 5.96 -21.48 4.84
CA ASP A 266 6.88 -22.17 5.75
C ASP A 266 8.09 -21.32 6.17
N ILE A 267 8.69 -20.56 5.25
CA ILE A 267 9.95 -19.85 5.50
C ILE A 267 9.71 -18.46 6.09
N LEU A 268 8.83 -17.67 5.48
CA LEU A 268 8.52 -16.31 5.89
C LEU A 268 8.09 -16.23 7.36
N PRO A 269 7.13 -17.03 7.87
CA PRO A 269 6.73 -16.96 9.27
C PRO A 269 7.87 -17.31 10.23
N SER A 270 8.71 -18.28 9.86
CA SER A 270 9.89 -18.65 10.64
C SER A 270 10.90 -17.50 10.73
N ARG A 271 11.14 -16.80 9.60
CA ARG A 271 12.02 -15.63 9.54
C ARG A 271 11.50 -14.44 10.33
N MET A 272 10.19 -14.18 10.27
CA MET A 272 9.56 -13.13 11.08
C MET A 272 9.74 -13.41 12.57
N GLN A 273 9.50 -14.66 13.00
CA GLN A 273 9.70 -15.05 14.40
C GLN A 273 11.16 -14.95 14.86
N GLU A 274 12.12 -15.34 14.02
CA GLU A 274 13.55 -15.18 14.30
C GLU A 274 13.93 -13.70 14.48
N PHE A 275 13.41 -12.82 13.62
CA PHE A 275 13.65 -11.38 13.70
C PHE A 275 13.04 -10.76 14.96
N ASP A 276 11.79 -11.10 15.30
CA ASP A 276 11.15 -10.64 16.54
C ASP A 276 11.95 -11.06 17.78
N GLN A 277 12.49 -12.29 17.78
CA GLN A 277 13.33 -12.78 18.87
C GLN A 277 14.67 -12.04 18.95
N GLU A 278 15.28 -11.72 17.82
CA GLU A 278 16.51 -10.92 17.74
C GLU A 278 16.27 -9.49 18.27
N LEU A 279 15.18 -8.84 17.87
CA LEU A 279 14.79 -7.52 18.38
C LEU A 279 14.59 -7.54 19.90
N MET A 280 13.87 -8.53 20.42
CA MET A 280 13.63 -8.66 21.86
C MET A 280 14.91 -8.90 22.67
N THR A 281 15.87 -9.65 22.12
CA THR A 281 17.16 -9.91 22.81
C THR A 281 18.16 -8.76 22.70
N THR A 282 18.01 -7.90 21.70
CA THR A 282 18.88 -6.73 21.46
C THR A 282 18.35 -5.47 22.15
N TRP A 283 17.11 -5.50 22.66
CA TRP A 283 16.52 -4.41 23.43
C TRP A 283 17.28 -4.19 24.76
N ASN A 284 18.16 -3.20 24.76
CA ASN A 284 18.91 -2.74 25.92
C ASN A 284 18.58 -1.26 26.17
N PRO A 285 17.46 -0.96 26.86
CA PRO A 285 17.05 0.40 27.12
C PRO A 285 18.09 1.12 27.98
N ASP A 286 18.33 2.40 27.69
CA ASP A 286 19.21 3.23 28.51
C ASP A 286 18.52 3.54 29.84
N HIS A 287 18.80 2.70 30.83
CA HIS A 287 18.21 2.77 32.17
C HIS A 287 18.50 4.12 32.87
N GLU A 288 19.66 4.73 32.62
CA GLU A 288 20.03 6.01 33.23
C GLU A 288 19.19 7.15 32.64
N LEU A 289 18.99 7.14 31.31
CA LEU A 289 18.11 8.09 30.64
C LEU A 289 16.63 7.92 31.05
N LEU A 290 16.17 6.68 31.21
CA LEU A 290 14.79 6.39 31.61
C LEU A 290 14.52 6.79 33.06
N GLU A 291 15.47 6.58 33.97
CA GLU A 291 15.40 7.08 35.35
C GLU A 291 15.39 8.61 35.41
N ASP A 292 16.24 9.28 34.61
CA ASP A 292 16.27 10.75 34.50
C ASP A 292 14.94 11.33 33.96
N LEU A 293 14.23 10.57 33.13
CA LEU A 293 12.88 10.90 32.63
C LEU A 293 11.76 10.49 33.60
N GLY A 294 12.08 9.86 34.73
CA GLY A 294 11.12 9.37 35.72
C GLY A 294 10.29 8.16 35.26
N VAL A 295 10.76 7.43 34.24
CA VAL A 295 10.13 6.23 33.71
C VAL A 295 10.85 5.00 34.26
N THR A 296 10.20 4.28 35.19
CA THR A 296 10.68 2.97 35.62
C THR A 296 10.11 1.88 34.71
N LEU A 297 10.99 1.11 34.06
CA LEU A 297 10.59 -0.08 33.32
C LEU A 297 10.05 -1.13 34.30
N TRP A 298 8.80 -1.54 34.10
CA TRP A 298 8.23 -2.70 34.77
C TRP A 298 8.71 -3.94 34.02
N LEU A 299 9.90 -4.41 34.36
CA LEU A 299 10.31 -5.76 33.98
C LEU A 299 9.51 -6.71 34.89
N GLU A 300 8.59 -7.47 34.32
CA GLU A 300 8.06 -8.65 34.99
C GLU A 300 9.26 -9.61 35.13
N GLU A 301 9.91 -9.58 36.29
CA GLU A 301 10.89 -10.59 36.65
C GLU A 301 10.18 -11.95 36.54
N GLU A 302 10.66 -12.81 35.64
CA GLU A 302 10.24 -14.21 35.63
C GLU A 302 10.55 -14.74 37.03
N GLU A 303 9.50 -14.94 37.83
CA GLU A 303 9.61 -15.55 39.15
C GLU A 303 10.23 -16.93 38.97
N ASP A 304 11.54 -17.03 39.21
CA ASP A 304 12.18 -18.29 39.55
C ASP A 304 11.33 -18.88 40.69
N GLU A 305 10.71 -20.03 40.44
CA GLU A 305 9.99 -20.85 41.43
C GLU A 305 10.97 -21.36 42.51
N GLU A 306 11.49 -20.46 43.35
CA GLU A 306 12.12 -20.81 44.62
C GLU A 306 11.38 -20.10 45.75
N GLU A 307 10.54 -20.88 46.41
CA GLU A 307 9.94 -20.69 47.74
C GLU A 307 10.50 -19.50 48.52
N SER A 308 9.75 -18.40 48.58
CA SER A 308 9.96 -17.33 49.55
C SER A 308 8.66 -17.04 50.29
N GLU A 309 8.50 -17.80 51.36
CA GLU A 309 7.60 -17.64 52.50
C GLU A 309 7.65 -16.20 53.08
N TRP A 310 6.85 -15.29 52.52
CA TRP A 310 6.51 -14.01 53.16
C TRP A 310 5.02 -13.74 53.11
N GLU A 311 4.30 -14.54 53.90
CA GLU A 311 3.04 -14.10 54.48
C GLU A 311 3.35 -12.91 55.42
N SER A 312 3.01 -11.68 55.01
CA SER A 312 2.99 -10.54 55.94
C SER A 312 1.79 -9.63 55.74
N VAL A 313 0.74 -9.97 56.49
CA VAL A 313 -0.15 -9.08 57.24
C VAL A 313 -0.53 -7.76 56.56
N VAL A 314 -1.65 -7.78 55.84
CA VAL A 314 -2.46 -6.58 55.60
C VAL A 314 -3.03 -6.14 56.95
N THR A 315 -2.39 -5.18 57.63
CA THR A 315 -3.01 -4.51 58.78
C THR A 315 -4.02 -3.49 58.27
N GLU A 316 -5.28 -3.62 58.71
CA GLU A 316 -6.43 -2.74 58.40
C GLU A 316 -6.15 -1.24 58.65
N ASP A 317 -5.16 -0.91 59.47
CA ASP A 317 -4.71 0.47 59.75
C ASP A 317 -4.16 1.24 58.51
N SER A 318 -3.81 0.55 57.41
CA SER A 318 -3.27 1.22 56.21
C SER A 318 -4.34 1.73 55.24
N GLU A 319 -5.49 1.04 55.15
CA GLU A 319 -6.58 1.47 54.25
C GLU A 319 -7.32 2.69 54.80
N GLU A 320 -7.57 2.73 56.11
CA GLU A 320 -8.29 3.84 56.74
C GLU A 320 -7.48 5.15 56.72
N ASN A 321 -6.15 5.04 56.83
CA ASN A 321 -5.24 6.16 56.64
C ASN A 321 -5.21 6.64 55.18
N ARG A 322 -5.22 5.73 54.19
CA ARG A 322 -5.30 6.11 52.76
C ARG A 322 -6.63 6.77 52.42
N ARG A 323 -7.74 6.28 52.97
CA ARG A 323 -9.07 6.89 52.78
C ARG A 323 -9.16 8.27 53.41
N SER A 324 -8.59 8.47 54.60
CA SER A 324 -8.55 9.78 55.25
C SER A 324 -7.69 10.79 54.49
N ALA A 325 -6.52 10.38 54.02
CA ALA A 325 -5.64 11.24 53.22
C ALA A 325 -6.27 11.63 51.88
N PHE A 326 -6.98 10.71 51.23
CA PHE A 326 -7.71 11.00 49.99
C PHE A 326 -8.88 11.95 50.23
N LYS A 327 -9.61 11.80 51.33
CA LYS A 327 -10.70 12.70 51.69
C LYS A 327 -10.21 14.12 52.00
N GLU A 328 -9.10 14.25 52.71
CA GLU A 328 -8.47 15.55 52.99
C GLU A 328 -7.98 16.24 51.71
N LEU A 329 -7.48 15.48 50.74
CA LEU A 329 -7.08 16.00 49.42
C LEU A 329 -8.30 16.55 48.65
N MET A 330 -9.42 15.83 48.65
CA MET A 330 -10.64 16.26 47.96
C MET A 330 -11.27 17.50 48.61
N GLU A 331 -11.27 17.60 49.94
CA GLU A 331 -11.72 18.81 50.67
C GLU A 331 -10.81 20.01 50.37
N LYS A 332 -9.49 19.81 50.22
CA LYS A 332 -8.57 20.89 49.82
C LYS A 332 -8.77 21.34 48.37
N LEU A 333 -9.19 20.45 47.48
CA LEU A 333 -9.47 20.79 46.07
C LEU A 333 -10.81 21.54 45.91
N GLU A 334 -11.81 21.25 46.75
CA GLU A 334 -13.08 22.01 46.76
C GLU A 334 -12.95 23.43 47.35
N MET A 335 -11.87 23.75 48.06
CA MET A 335 -11.59 25.11 48.54
C MET A 335 -10.78 25.97 47.58
N ILE A 336 -10.45 25.44 46.39
CA ILE A 336 -9.82 26.19 45.29
C ILE A 336 -10.91 26.52 44.27
N GLU A 337 -11.84 27.40 44.65
CA GLU A 337 -12.65 28.22 43.73
C GLU A 337 -12.19 29.69 43.79
#